data_AF-A0A6A6CEJ9-F1
#
_entry.id   AF-A0A6A6CEJ9-F1
#
_cell.length_a   1.000
_cell.length_b   1.000
_cell.length_c   1.000
_cell.angle_alpha   90.00
_cell.angle_beta   90.00
_cell.angle_gamma   90.00
#
_symmetry.space_group_name_H-M   'P 1'
#
loop_
_entity.id
_entity.type
_entity.pdbx_description
1 polymer ?
#
loop_
_entity_poly.entity_id
_entity_poly.type
_entity_poly.pdbx_seq_one_letter_code
_entity_poly.pdbx_strand_id
1 'polypeptide(L)'
;MAPTSSSCQLYEGNFEDWRKRMNAIFMVLRRPRQLSPASLYDPTIGGTLDAASTPSEVQTVRRRISPALLARLPEDLWSPERSLGALYKQLQQFCQPFRLFSLPAELRIKIYEEVINQPEIISPNEKPTWTVTSSHRLPALAQTTQQLRQELLPIYFSAVTFTLTIDIDVIDGRLSYPCTVKDLALGWSCDFIGASARHLRHISLDLTVLETEPGPLIRLHRITLNLFFSKTKGYWVEYPDNLSSRSKEALGEHVRFVNTKRKYLGLNGEALLVALVEEYCMWDFVGLSVGEDLY
;
A
#
# COMPACT_ATOMS: atom_id res chain seq x y z
N MET A 1 21.52 2.59 -25.08
CA MET A 1 21.52 2.17 -23.65
C MET A 1 22.13 0.78 -23.59
N ALA A 2 23.30 0.63 -22.94
CA ALA A 2 23.86 -0.68 -22.68
C ALA A 2 22.97 -1.40 -21.65
N PRO A 3 22.57 -2.66 -21.86
CA PRO A 3 21.86 -3.41 -20.83
C PRO A 3 22.76 -3.48 -19.60
N THR A 4 22.28 -2.97 -18.47
CA THR A 4 22.96 -3.09 -17.19
C THR A 4 23.25 -4.57 -16.93
N SER A 5 24.49 -4.86 -16.53
CA SER A 5 25.06 -6.20 -16.38
C SER A 5 24.35 -7.10 -15.35
N SER A 6 23.32 -6.59 -14.67
CA SER A 6 22.45 -7.31 -13.74
C SER A 6 21.52 -8.34 -14.41
N SER A 7 21.32 -8.27 -15.73
CA SER A 7 20.37 -9.15 -16.45
C SER A 7 20.77 -10.64 -16.56
N CYS A 8 21.92 -11.03 -16.01
CA CYS A 8 22.48 -12.39 -16.15
C CYS A 8 22.55 -13.18 -14.83
N GLN A 9 22.10 -12.62 -13.72
CA GLN A 9 22.11 -13.34 -12.44
C GLN A 9 20.88 -14.23 -12.26
N LEU A 10 21.06 -15.34 -11.54
CA LEU A 10 19.98 -16.18 -11.03
C LEU A 10 19.28 -15.46 -9.88
N TYR A 11 17.97 -15.30 -9.99
CA TYR A 11 17.07 -14.80 -8.96
C TYR A 11 15.82 -15.69 -8.91
N GLU A 12 14.91 -15.41 -7.98
CA GLU A 12 13.69 -16.19 -7.84
C GLU A 12 12.82 -16.12 -9.11
N GLY A 13 12.44 -17.27 -9.66
CA GLY A 13 11.54 -17.37 -10.81
C GLY A 13 12.19 -17.34 -12.19
N ASN A 14 13.51 -17.15 -12.33
CA ASN A 14 14.19 -17.13 -13.64
C ASN A 14 15.12 -18.33 -13.92
N PHE A 15 14.99 -19.42 -13.15
CA PHE A 15 15.90 -20.56 -13.21
C PHE A 15 16.09 -21.13 -14.62
N GLU A 16 15.00 -21.25 -15.40
CA GLU A 16 15.06 -21.83 -16.74
C GLU A 16 15.90 -21.03 -17.73
N ASP A 17 15.73 -19.72 -17.74
CA ASP A 17 16.49 -18.83 -18.63
C ASP A 17 17.93 -18.71 -18.17
N TRP A 18 18.16 -18.64 -16.86
CA TRP A 18 19.50 -18.68 -16.30
C TRP A 18 20.21 -20.00 -16.64
N ARG A 19 19.52 -21.14 -16.53
CA ARG A 19 20.03 -22.48 -16.86
C ARG A 19 20.46 -22.55 -18.33
N LYS A 20 19.62 -22.10 -19.27
CA LYS A 20 19.96 -22.05 -20.70
C LYS A 20 21.23 -21.24 -20.96
N ARG A 21 21.38 -20.09 -20.28
CA ARG A 21 22.58 -19.24 -20.39
C ARG A 21 23.81 -19.92 -19.82
N MET A 22 23.70 -20.58 -18.66
CA MET A 22 24.81 -21.35 -18.09
C MET A 22 25.23 -22.51 -18.99
N ASN A 23 24.28 -23.22 -19.59
CA ASN A 23 24.56 -24.26 -20.58
C ASN A 23 25.35 -23.70 -21.78
N ALA A 24 24.93 -22.56 -22.33
CA ALA A 24 25.66 -21.90 -23.41
C ALA A 24 27.09 -21.50 -23.01
N ILE A 25 27.29 -21.00 -21.78
CA ILE A 25 28.63 -20.67 -21.27
C ILE A 25 29.52 -21.92 -21.20
N PHE A 26 29.02 -23.02 -20.65
CA PHE A 26 29.79 -24.26 -20.57
C PHE A 26 30.08 -24.87 -21.95
N MET A 27 29.18 -24.71 -22.93
CA MET A 27 29.46 -25.07 -24.33
C MET A 27 30.64 -24.27 -24.91
N VAL A 28 30.65 -22.95 -24.73
CA VAL A 28 31.74 -22.07 -25.19
C VAL A 28 33.07 -22.42 -24.50
N LEU A 29 33.03 -22.75 -23.21
CA LEU A 29 34.19 -23.21 -22.44
C LEU A 29 34.62 -24.65 -22.76
N ARG A 30 33.99 -25.30 -23.75
CA ARG A 30 34.23 -26.70 -24.16
C ARG A 30 34.10 -27.70 -23.01
N ARG A 31 33.12 -27.48 -22.13
CA ARG A 31 32.79 -28.31 -20.96
C ARG A 31 31.37 -28.89 -21.05
N PRO A 32 31.03 -29.68 -22.10
CA PRO A 32 29.67 -30.17 -22.32
C PRO A 32 29.19 -31.15 -21.24
N ARG A 33 30.10 -31.71 -20.42
CA ARG A 33 29.75 -32.58 -19.29
C ARG A 33 29.09 -31.85 -18.11
N GLN A 34 29.10 -30.51 -18.12
CA GLN A 34 28.57 -29.67 -17.04
C GLN A 34 27.20 -29.02 -17.38
N LEU A 35 26.52 -29.49 -18.44
CA LEU A 35 25.21 -28.98 -18.85
C LEU A 35 24.10 -29.47 -17.92
N SER A 36 23.13 -28.62 -17.58
CA SER A 36 21.98 -28.99 -16.74
C SER A 36 20.79 -29.53 -17.58
N PRO A 37 20.08 -30.58 -17.12
CA PRO A 37 20.46 -31.47 -16.03
C PRO A 37 21.51 -32.44 -16.56
N ALA A 38 22.68 -32.50 -15.93
CA ALA A 38 23.79 -33.35 -16.37
C ALA A 38 23.53 -34.84 -16.15
N SER A 39 22.28 -35.25 -15.95
CA SER A 39 21.83 -36.60 -16.18
C SER A 39 21.83 -36.87 -17.69
N LEU A 40 23.01 -36.99 -18.30
CA LEU A 40 23.14 -37.85 -19.47
C LEU A 40 22.82 -39.25 -18.95
N TYR A 41 21.60 -39.69 -19.20
CA TYR A 41 21.22 -41.06 -18.95
C TYR A 41 22.09 -41.93 -19.84
N ASP A 42 22.99 -42.70 -19.23
CA ASP A 42 23.76 -43.69 -19.95
C ASP A 42 23.01 -45.03 -19.88
N PRO A 43 22.38 -45.48 -20.97
CA PRO A 43 21.61 -46.72 -20.98
C PRO A 43 22.50 -47.95 -20.75
N THR A 44 23.81 -47.86 -20.94
CA THR A 44 24.74 -48.98 -20.69
C THR A 44 25.10 -49.14 -19.22
N ILE A 45 25.05 -48.07 -18.44
CA ILE A 45 25.39 -48.06 -17.01
C ILE A 45 24.13 -48.07 -16.13
N GLY A 46 22.95 -47.84 -16.72
CA GLY A 46 21.68 -47.78 -16.00
C GLY A 46 21.63 -46.62 -15.00
N GLY A 47 22.42 -45.57 -15.23
CA GLY A 47 22.62 -44.48 -14.28
C GLY A 47 22.95 -43.14 -14.93
N THR A 48 22.93 -42.09 -14.11
CA THR A 48 23.32 -40.74 -14.51
C THR A 48 24.81 -40.53 -14.25
N LEU A 49 25.57 -40.20 -15.30
CA LEU A 49 26.99 -39.87 -15.18
C LEU A 49 27.16 -38.43 -14.68
N ASP A 50 27.27 -38.25 -13.36
CA ASP A 50 27.65 -36.97 -12.77
C ASP A 50 29.18 -36.82 -12.79
N ALA A 51 29.70 -35.95 -13.64
CA ALA A 51 31.13 -35.64 -13.66
C ALA A 51 31.50 -34.78 -12.43
N ALA A 52 32.64 -35.08 -11.80
CA ALA A 52 33.19 -34.22 -10.75
C ALA A 52 33.41 -32.80 -11.28
N SER A 53 33.07 -31.81 -10.45
CA SER A 53 33.17 -30.40 -10.81
C SER A 53 34.51 -29.83 -10.37
N THR A 54 35.14 -29.02 -11.22
CA THR A 54 36.34 -28.27 -10.85
C THR A 54 35.97 -27.03 -10.02
N PRO A 55 36.83 -26.56 -9.09
CA PRO A 55 36.58 -25.33 -8.32
C PRO A 55 36.30 -24.10 -9.19
N SER A 56 36.91 -24.04 -10.39
CA SER A 56 36.68 -22.97 -11.36
C SER A 56 35.26 -22.98 -11.93
N GLU A 57 34.64 -24.15 -12.12
CA GLU A 57 33.27 -24.29 -12.63
C GLU A 57 32.26 -23.87 -11.57
N VAL A 58 32.46 -24.32 -10.33
CA VAL A 58 31.65 -23.92 -9.18
C VAL A 58 31.71 -22.39 -9.00
N GLN A 59 32.90 -21.80 -9.10
CA GLN A 59 33.06 -20.35 -9.00
C GLN A 59 32.40 -19.60 -10.17
N THR A 60 32.39 -20.18 -11.37
CA THR A 60 31.69 -19.63 -12.54
C THR A 60 30.18 -19.58 -12.30
N VAL A 61 29.60 -20.65 -11.76
CA VAL A 61 28.19 -20.70 -11.37
C VAL A 61 27.90 -19.68 -10.26
N ARG A 62 28.69 -19.70 -9.17
CA ARG A 62 28.50 -18.82 -7.99
C ARG A 62 28.46 -17.34 -8.36
N ARG A 63 29.35 -16.87 -9.25
CA ARG A 63 29.38 -15.47 -9.72
C ARG A 63 28.14 -15.04 -10.50
N ARG A 64 27.33 -16.00 -10.97
CA ARG A 64 26.11 -15.75 -11.74
C ARG A 64 24.85 -15.96 -10.91
N ILE A 65 24.97 -16.01 -9.59
CA ILE A 65 23.84 -16.11 -8.67
C ILE A 65 23.74 -14.78 -7.92
N SER A 66 22.53 -14.28 -7.74
CA SER A 66 22.32 -13.04 -6.99
C SER A 66 22.81 -13.20 -5.53
N PRO A 67 23.37 -12.14 -4.91
CA PRO A 67 23.82 -12.20 -3.52
C PRO A 67 22.72 -12.65 -2.54
N ALA A 68 21.47 -12.23 -2.77
CA ALA A 68 20.33 -12.60 -1.93
C ALA A 68 20.04 -14.12 -1.96
N LEU A 69 20.16 -14.74 -3.12
CA LEU A 69 19.98 -16.19 -3.26
C LEU A 69 21.20 -16.95 -2.70
N LEU A 70 22.42 -16.44 -2.93
CA LEU A 70 23.64 -17.02 -2.36
C LEU A 70 23.59 -17.10 -0.83
N ALA A 71 23.09 -16.06 -0.16
CA ALA A 71 22.98 -16.01 1.29
C ALA A 71 22.03 -17.08 1.89
N ARG A 72 21.18 -17.71 1.06
CA ARG A 72 20.21 -18.73 1.47
C ARG A 72 20.67 -20.15 1.18
N LEU A 73 21.72 -20.31 0.38
CA LEU A 73 22.21 -21.61 -0.03
C LEU A 73 23.17 -22.17 1.03
N PRO A 74 22.99 -23.43 1.46
CA PRO A 74 23.95 -24.11 2.33
C PRO A 74 25.39 -24.07 1.79
N GLU A 75 26.37 -23.80 2.65
CA GLU A 75 27.78 -23.69 2.24
C GLU A 75 28.37 -25.00 1.69
N ASP A 76 27.85 -26.15 2.14
CA ASP A 76 28.25 -27.48 1.66
C ASP A 76 27.85 -27.74 0.20
N LEU A 77 26.91 -26.97 -0.36
CA LEU A 77 26.57 -27.03 -1.79
C LEU A 77 27.72 -26.60 -2.70
N TRP A 78 28.67 -25.83 -2.20
CA TRP A 78 29.81 -25.33 -2.97
C TRP A 78 31.04 -26.23 -2.88
N SER A 79 30.96 -27.35 -2.15
CA SER A 79 32.07 -28.30 -2.06
C SER A 79 32.40 -28.87 -3.44
N PRO A 80 33.68 -28.93 -3.85
CA PRO A 80 34.09 -29.52 -5.13
C PRO A 80 33.79 -31.02 -5.22
N GLU A 81 33.52 -31.67 -4.08
CA GLU A 81 33.09 -33.09 -4.02
C GLU A 81 31.67 -33.29 -4.56
N ARG A 82 30.86 -32.23 -4.65
CA ARG A 82 29.52 -32.28 -5.22
C ARG A 82 29.52 -32.01 -6.73
N SER A 83 28.72 -32.78 -7.45
CA SER A 83 28.49 -32.54 -8.87
C SER A 83 27.71 -31.24 -9.09
N LEU A 84 27.96 -30.57 -10.21
CA LEU A 84 27.13 -29.45 -10.64
C LEU A 84 25.68 -29.89 -10.85
N GLY A 85 25.42 -31.15 -11.25
CA GLY A 85 24.07 -31.70 -11.34
C GLY A 85 23.29 -31.59 -10.03
N ALA A 86 23.90 -31.98 -8.91
CA ALA A 86 23.31 -31.82 -7.58
C ALA A 86 23.07 -30.34 -7.23
N LEU A 87 24.02 -29.45 -7.56
CA LEU A 87 23.88 -28.02 -7.37
C LEU A 87 22.69 -27.46 -8.18
N TYR A 88 22.56 -27.80 -9.47
CA TYR A 88 21.43 -27.33 -10.30
C TYR A 88 20.08 -27.78 -9.75
N LYS A 89 19.98 -29.03 -9.28
CA LYS A 89 18.74 -29.55 -8.68
C LYS A 89 18.36 -28.76 -7.43
N GLN A 90 19.33 -28.43 -6.58
CA GLN A 90 19.12 -27.62 -5.40
C GLN A 90 18.76 -26.18 -5.78
N LEU A 91 19.51 -25.55 -6.69
CA LEU A 91 19.20 -24.22 -7.20
C LEU A 91 17.78 -24.16 -7.78
N GLN A 92 17.32 -25.17 -8.52
CA GLN A 92 15.95 -25.22 -9.04
C GLN A 92 14.90 -25.17 -7.93
N GLN A 93 15.17 -25.79 -6.78
CA GLN A 93 14.29 -25.75 -5.61
C GLN A 93 14.32 -24.38 -4.93
N PHE A 94 15.51 -23.80 -4.74
CA PHE A 94 15.67 -22.49 -4.10
C PHE A 94 15.25 -21.31 -4.97
N CYS A 95 15.21 -21.49 -6.30
CA CYS A 95 14.76 -20.49 -7.26
C CYS A 95 13.27 -20.54 -7.54
N GLN A 96 12.52 -21.45 -6.89
CA GLN A 96 11.07 -21.41 -6.99
C GLN A 96 10.60 -20.03 -6.50
N PRO A 97 9.68 -19.38 -7.24
CA PRO A 97 9.16 -18.08 -6.82
C PRO A 97 8.55 -18.22 -5.43
N PHE A 98 8.89 -17.29 -4.56
CA PHE A 98 8.31 -17.20 -3.23
C PHE A 98 6.78 -17.13 -3.34
N ARG A 99 6.09 -18.08 -2.71
CA ARG A 99 4.62 -18.10 -2.68
C ARG A 99 4.16 -17.36 -1.45
N LEU A 100 3.60 -16.16 -1.63
CA LEU A 100 3.12 -15.35 -0.50
C LEU A 100 2.15 -16.13 0.41
N PHE A 101 1.29 -16.98 -0.15
CA PHE A 101 0.35 -17.81 0.61
C PHE A 101 0.94 -19.05 1.26
N SER A 102 2.20 -19.42 0.99
CA SER A 102 2.87 -20.45 1.79
C SER A 102 3.37 -19.93 3.14
N LEU A 103 3.35 -18.61 3.35
CA LEU A 103 3.61 -18.04 4.66
C LEU A 103 2.43 -18.24 5.60
N PRO A 104 2.67 -18.39 6.92
CA PRO A 104 1.65 -18.18 7.95
C PRO A 104 1.01 -16.79 7.82
N ALA A 105 -0.26 -16.68 8.22
CA ALA A 105 -1.03 -15.44 8.10
C ALA A 105 -0.39 -14.27 8.86
N GLU A 106 0.25 -14.56 9.99
CA GLU A 106 0.93 -13.59 10.86
C GLU A 106 2.10 -12.92 10.13
N LEU A 107 2.87 -13.68 9.33
CA LEU A 107 3.95 -13.12 8.53
C LEU A 107 3.42 -12.31 7.35
N ARG A 108 2.31 -12.74 6.75
CA ARG A 108 1.65 -11.97 5.69
C ARG A 108 1.14 -10.63 6.21
N ILE A 109 0.52 -10.60 7.38
CA ILE A 109 0.06 -9.38 8.04
C ILE A 109 1.22 -8.42 8.28
N LYS A 110 2.38 -8.90 8.75
CA LYS A 110 3.58 -8.05 8.90
C LYS A 110 4.05 -7.46 7.56
N ILE A 111 4.03 -8.25 6.49
CA ILE A 111 4.35 -7.74 5.14
C ILE A 111 3.35 -6.66 4.72
N TYR A 112 2.07 -6.84 5.03
CA TYR A 112 1.02 -5.87 4.73
C TYR A 112 1.23 -4.55 5.46
N GLU A 113 1.52 -4.62 6.75
CA GLU A 113 1.83 -3.45 7.58
C GLU A 113 3.03 -2.69 7.02
N GLU A 114 4.12 -3.39 6.65
CA GLU A 114 5.30 -2.77 6.05
C GLU A 114 5.01 -2.11 4.68
N VAL A 115 4.14 -2.72 3.85
CA VAL A 115 3.75 -2.14 2.56
C VAL A 115 2.87 -0.90 2.75
N ILE A 116 1.96 -0.92 3.72
CA ILE A 116 1.05 0.21 3.98
C ILE A 116 1.80 1.39 4.63
N ASN A 117 2.76 1.10 5.51
CA ASN A 117 3.51 2.13 6.25
C ASN A 117 4.56 2.85 5.40
N GLN A 118 4.80 2.42 4.15
CA GLN A 118 5.64 3.16 3.23
C GLN A 118 4.85 4.37 2.71
N PRO A 119 5.26 5.61 3.04
CA PRO A 119 4.61 6.78 2.47
C PRO A 119 4.78 6.70 0.95
N GLU A 120 3.67 6.67 0.21
CA GLU A 120 3.75 6.93 -1.23
C GLU A 120 4.37 8.32 -1.38
N ILE A 121 5.61 8.37 -1.87
CA ILE A 121 6.27 9.62 -2.25
C ILE A 121 5.54 10.11 -3.51
N ILE A 122 4.40 10.76 -3.31
CA ILE A 122 3.69 11.47 -4.37
C ILE A 122 4.64 12.60 -4.80
N SER A 123 5.03 12.58 -6.06
CA SER A 123 6.02 13.49 -6.61
C SER A 123 5.60 14.95 -6.39
N PRO A 124 6.50 15.86 -5.97
CA PRO A 124 6.16 17.24 -5.59
C PRO A 124 5.67 18.14 -6.75
N ASN A 125 5.57 17.61 -7.97
CA ASN A 125 5.11 18.33 -9.16
C ASN A 125 3.67 18.01 -9.57
N GLU A 126 2.98 17.08 -8.89
CA GLU A 126 1.56 16.85 -9.14
C GLU A 126 0.74 17.86 -8.32
N LYS A 127 0.28 18.92 -8.99
CA LYS A 127 -0.64 19.90 -8.40
C LYS A 127 -1.84 19.14 -7.81
N PRO A 128 -2.23 19.40 -6.55
CA PRO A 128 -3.37 18.75 -5.92
C PRO A 128 -4.64 19.31 -6.56
N THR A 129 -5.02 18.72 -7.68
CA THR A 129 -6.35 18.92 -8.26
C THR A 129 -7.18 17.77 -7.73
N TRP A 130 -8.16 18.14 -6.91
CA TRP A 130 -9.19 17.27 -6.39
C TRP A 130 -9.95 16.61 -7.54
N THR A 131 -9.42 15.49 -7.99
CA THR A 131 -10.12 14.48 -8.77
C THR A 131 -9.97 13.20 -7.98
N VAL A 132 -11.08 12.51 -7.75
CA VAL A 132 -11.22 11.26 -6.97
C VAL A 132 -10.34 10.09 -7.53
N THR A 133 -9.40 10.35 -8.44
CA THR A 133 -8.78 9.37 -9.32
C THR A 133 -7.30 9.06 -9.06
N SER A 134 -6.53 9.83 -8.30
CA SER A 134 -5.06 9.63 -8.22
C SER A 134 -4.48 9.21 -6.86
N SER A 135 -5.00 9.62 -5.70
CA SER A 135 -4.32 9.43 -4.41
C SER A 135 -4.95 8.41 -3.45
N HIS A 136 -6.10 7.83 -3.78
CA HIS A 136 -6.71 6.75 -3.01
C HIS A 136 -6.80 5.49 -3.87
N ARG A 137 -5.66 4.98 -4.29
CA ARG A 137 -5.61 3.65 -4.89
C ARG A 137 -5.53 2.64 -3.75
N LEU A 138 -6.41 1.64 -3.77
CA LEU A 138 -6.24 0.47 -2.92
C LEU A 138 -4.82 -0.06 -3.16
N PRO A 139 -4.09 -0.48 -2.11
CA PRO A 139 -2.75 -1.01 -2.29
C PRO A 139 -2.73 -2.04 -3.42
N ALA A 140 -1.71 -1.98 -4.29
CA ALA A 140 -1.64 -2.87 -5.46
C ALA A 140 -1.84 -4.34 -5.07
N LEU A 141 -1.36 -4.73 -3.89
CA LEU A 141 -1.52 -6.05 -3.32
C LEU A 141 -3.00 -6.45 -3.07
N ALA A 142 -3.86 -5.53 -2.63
CA ALA A 142 -5.31 -5.76 -2.46
C ALA A 142 -6.06 -5.93 -3.79
N GLN A 143 -5.45 -5.57 -4.91
CA GLN A 143 -6.04 -5.69 -6.24
C GLN A 143 -5.76 -7.05 -6.88
N THR A 144 -4.82 -7.84 -6.34
CA THR A 144 -4.36 -9.09 -6.96
C THR A 144 -5.31 -10.28 -6.76
N THR A 145 -5.76 -10.55 -5.53
CA THR A 145 -6.60 -11.72 -5.21
C THR A 145 -7.63 -11.38 -4.13
N GLN A 146 -8.73 -12.13 -4.08
CA GLN A 146 -9.78 -11.94 -3.08
C GLN A 146 -9.27 -12.17 -1.64
N GLN A 147 -8.43 -13.18 -1.43
CA GLN A 147 -7.86 -13.46 -0.11
C GLN A 147 -6.96 -12.32 0.38
N LEU A 148 -6.04 -11.83 -0.47
CA LEU A 148 -5.19 -10.68 -0.11
C LEU A 148 -6.04 -9.44 0.17
N ARG A 149 -7.11 -9.22 -0.58
CA ARG A 149 -8.05 -8.13 -0.32
C ARG A 149 -8.71 -8.25 1.06
N GLN A 150 -9.18 -9.43 1.43
CA GLN A 150 -9.84 -9.66 2.71
C GLN A 150 -8.90 -9.49 3.90
N GLU A 151 -7.63 -9.88 3.75
CA GLU A 151 -6.61 -9.74 4.80
C GLU A 151 -6.05 -8.31 4.88
N LEU A 152 -5.85 -7.64 3.74
CA LEU A 152 -5.16 -6.34 3.66
C LEU A 152 -6.07 -5.13 3.93
N LEU A 153 -7.30 -5.13 3.40
CA LEU A 153 -8.18 -3.96 3.51
C LEU A 153 -8.49 -3.55 4.96
N PRO A 154 -8.73 -4.49 5.91
CA PRO A 154 -8.92 -4.12 7.31
C PRO A 154 -7.73 -3.35 7.89
N ILE A 155 -6.51 -3.75 7.53
CA ILE A 155 -5.27 -3.11 8.00
C ILE A 155 -5.15 -1.73 7.37
N TYR A 156 -5.28 -1.66 6.03
CA TYR A 156 -5.18 -0.42 5.26
C TYR A 156 -6.13 0.66 5.77
N PHE A 157 -7.44 0.37 5.82
CA PHE A 157 -8.44 1.36 6.25
C PHE A 157 -8.34 1.71 7.74
N SER A 158 -7.66 0.89 8.55
CA SER A 158 -7.43 1.17 9.96
C SER A 158 -6.19 2.01 10.24
N ALA A 159 -5.18 1.93 9.36
CA ALA A 159 -3.90 2.60 9.52
C ALA A 159 -3.82 3.93 8.75
N VAL A 160 -4.49 4.02 7.59
CA VAL A 160 -4.43 5.18 6.71
C VAL A 160 -5.39 6.28 7.18
N THR A 161 -4.87 7.50 7.22
CA THR A 161 -5.67 8.73 7.35
C THR A 161 -6.12 9.16 5.96
N PHE A 162 -7.44 9.26 5.76
CA PHE A 162 -8.00 9.76 4.51
C PHE A 162 -8.25 11.26 4.63
N THR A 163 -7.60 12.06 3.80
CA THR A 163 -7.80 13.51 3.79
C THR A 163 -8.87 13.89 2.79
N LEU A 164 -9.90 14.61 3.26
CA LEU A 164 -10.97 15.23 2.48
C LEU A 164 -10.78 16.74 2.53
N THR A 165 -10.46 17.39 1.41
CA THR A 165 -10.38 18.84 1.30
C THR A 165 -11.66 19.35 0.66
N ILE A 166 -12.25 20.35 1.28
CA ILE A 166 -13.47 20.99 0.82
C ILE A 166 -13.18 22.48 0.71
N ASP A 167 -13.36 23.00 -0.48
CA ASP A 167 -13.32 24.43 -0.73
C ASP A 167 -14.74 25.00 -0.57
N ILE A 168 -14.85 26.00 0.30
CA ILE A 168 -16.11 26.66 0.67
C ILE A 168 -16.00 28.11 0.22
N ASP A 169 -16.80 28.50 -0.77
CA ASP A 169 -16.86 29.88 -1.22
C ASP A 169 -17.90 30.65 -0.41
N VAL A 170 -17.55 31.84 0.08
CA VAL A 170 -18.50 32.77 0.70
C VAL A 170 -18.75 33.92 -0.27
N ILE A 171 -19.96 33.95 -0.82
CA ILE A 171 -20.42 34.94 -1.79
C ILE A 171 -21.56 35.72 -1.15
N ASP A 172 -21.39 37.03 -0.96
CA ASP A 172 -22.36 37.92 -0.33
C ASP A 172 -22.85 37.44 1.06
N GLY A 173 -21.92 36.89 1.86
CA GLY A 173 -22.22 36.34 3.19
C GLY A 173 -22.99 35.02 3.16
N ARG A 174 -23.14 34.39 1.98
CA ARG A 174 -23.75 33.07 1.83
C ARG A 174 -22.71 32.04 1.42
N LEU A 175 -22.78 30.87 2.03
CA LEU A 175 -21.94 29.74 1.66
C LEU A 175 -22.41 29.17 0.33
N SER A 176 -21.48 29.02 -0.61
CA SER A 176 -21.67 28.38 -1.90
C SER A 176 -20.77 27.15 -1.95
N TYR A 177 -21.37 25.98 -2.12
CA TYR A 177 -20.68 24.71 -2.22
C TYR A 177 -20.64 24.25 -3.67
N PRO A 178 -19.46 24.15 -4.32
CA PRO A 178 -19.36 23.52 -5.63
C PRO A 178 -19.70 22.02 -5.58
N CYS A 179 -19.48 21.38 -4.43
CA CYS A 179 -19.97 20.04 -4.10
C CYS A 179 -20.21 19.95 -2.59
N THR A 180 -21.27 19.27 -2.14
CA THR A 180 -21.48 19.12 -0.69
C THR A 180 -20.55 18.07 -0.11
N VAL A 181 -20.11 18.24 1.13
CA VAL A 181 -19.37 17.22 1.91
C VAL A 181 -20.06 15.86 1.82
N LYS A 182 -21.39 15.90 1.81
CA LYS A 182 -22.27 14.75 1.62
C LYS A 182 -22.06 14.07 0.26
N ASP A 183 -22.02 14.80 -0.84
CA ASP A 183 -21.83 14.20 -2.17
C ASP A 183 -20.46 13.52 -2.29
N LEU A 184 -19.42 14.15 -1.73
CA LEU A 184 -18.08 13.56 -1.66
C LEU A 184 -18.08 12.29 -0.81
N ALA A 185 -18.68 12.32 0.37
CA ALA A 185 -18.76 11.16 1.25
C ALA A 185 -19.58 10.02 0.64
N LEU A 186 -20.68 10.34 -0.04
CA LEU A 186 -21.51 9.35 -0.75
C LEU A 186 -20.74 8.71 -1.92
N GLY A 187 -20.10 9.52 -2.77
CA GLY A 187 -19.25 9.00 -3.85
C GLY A 187 -18.13 8.11 -3.33
N TRP A 188 -17.45 8.55 -2.26
CA TRP A 188 -16.39 7.78 -1.61
C TRP A 188 -16.91 6.45 -1.04
N SER A 189 -18.11 6.46 -0.45
CA SER A 189 -18.74 5.26 0.10
C SER A 189 -19.11 4.24 -1.00
N CYS A 190 -19.63 4.72 -2.14
CA CYS A 190 -20.08 3.88 -3.25
C CYS A 190 -18.92 3.32 -4.08
N ASP A 191 -17.93 4.15 -4.39
CA ASP A 191 -16.93 3.82 -5.41
C ASP A 191 -15.67 3.17 -4.82
N PHE A 192 -15.32 3.50 -3.58
CA PHE A 192 -14.02 3.13 -3.01
C PHE A 192 -14.12 2.26 -1.76
N ILE A 193 -14.88 2.72 -0.76
CA ILE A 193 -14.82 2.09 0.55
C ILE A 193 -15.71 0.85 0.64
N GLY A 194 -16.98 0.98 0.21
CA GLY A 194 -17.99 -0.07 0.31
C GLY A 194 -18.01 -0.77 1.67
N ALA A 195 -17.94 -2.11 1.65
CA ALA A 195 -17.97 -2.94 2.86
C ALA A 195 -16.76 -2.75 3.79
N SER A 196 -15.69 -2.12 3.31
CA SER A 196 -14.49 -1.85 4.12
C SER A 196 -14.68 -0.66 5.07
N ALA A 197 -15.80 0.06 4.99
CA ALA A 197 -16.09 1.24 5.81
C ALA A 197 -16.05 0.92 7.30
N ARG A 198 -16.43 -0.30 7.69
CA ARG A 198 -16.31 -0.81 9.06
C ARG A 198 -14.91 -0.75 9.67
N HIS A 199 -13.89 -0.71 8.81
CA HIS A 199 -12.50 -0.67 9.21
C HIS A 199 -11.91 0.75 9.29
N LEU A 200 -12.63 1.78 8.81
CA LEU A 200 -12.20 3.17 8.90
C LEU A 200 -11.96 3.61 10.34
N ARG A 201 -10.85 4.30 10.58
CA ARG A 201 -10.49 4.82 11.91
C ARG A 201 -10.21 6.31 11.94
N HIS A 202 -9.79 6.90 10.83
CA HIS A 202 -9.38 8.30 10.79
C HIS A 202 -9.68 8.94 9.44
N ILE A 203 -10.38 10.07 9.47
CA ILE A 203 -10.57 10.98 8.34
C ILE A 203 -10.08 12.36 8.78
N SER A 204 -9.25 12.99 7.96
CA SER A 204 -8.86 14.38 8.14
C SER A 204 -9.65 15.25 7.16
N LEU A 205 -10.37 16.24 7.67
CA LEU A 205 -11.21 17.14 6.90
C LEU A 205 -10.54 18.51 6.85
N ASP A 206 -9.98 18.85 5.69
CA ASP A 206 -9.35 20.13 5.40
C ASP A 206 -10.37 21.08 4.77
N LEU A 207 -10.91 22.00 5.56
CA LEU A 207 -11.84 23.01 5.09
C LEU A 207 -11.06 24.25 4.68
N THR A 208 -11.23 24.69 3.45
CA THR A 208 -10.66 25.93 2.91
C THR A 208 -11.80 26.90 2.64
N VAL A 209 -11.95 27.92 3.46
CA VAL A 209 -12.97 28.95 3.30
C VAL A 209 -12.38 30.15 2.57
N LEU A 210 -12.95 30.45 1.42
CA LEU A 210 -12.64 31.61 0.59
C LEU A 210 -13.72 32.67 0.85
N GLU A 211 -13.37 33.68 1.61
CA GLU A 211 -14.27 34.79 1.90
C GLU A 211 -13.98 35.96 0.97
N THR A 212 -14.99 36.30 0.16
CA THR A 212 -14.94 37.45 -0.75
C THR A 212 -15.52 38.65 -0.03
N GLU A 213 -14.68 39.61 0.34
CA GLU A 213 -15.15 40.88 0.89
C GLU A 213 -15.68 41.79 -0.22
N PRO A 214 -16.55 42.78 0.09
CA PRO A 214 -16.87 43.86 -0.84
C PRO A 214 -15.61 44.67 -1.18
N GLY A 215 -14.86 44.23 -2.20
CA GLY A 215 -13.57 44.77 -2.60
C GLY A 215 -12.67 43.71 -3.27
N PRO A 216 -11.39 44.02 -3.57
CA PRO A 216 -10.45 43.07 -4.18
C PRO A 216 -9.79 42.12 -3.17
N LEU A 217 -10.18 42.15 -1.90
CA LEU A 217 -9.57 41.35 -0.84
C LEU A 217 -10.28 39.98 -0.74
N ILE A 218 -9.48 38.93 -0.72
CA ILE A 218 -9.91 37.55 -0.49
C ILE A 218 -9.25 37.08 0.80
N ARG A 219 -10.05 36.68 1.79
CA ARG A 219 -9.52 36.01 2.99
C ARG A 219 -9.59 34.51 2.78
N LEU A 220 -8.49 33.85 3.13
CA LEU A 220 -8.37 32.40 3.07
C LEU A 220 -8.24 31.85 4.48
N HIS A 221 -9.24 31.10 4.93
CA HIS A 221 -9.20 30.41 6.21
C HIS A 221 -9.06 28.91 5.97
N ARG A 222 -8.05 28.29 6.59
CA ARG A 222 -7.87 26.84 6.56
C ARG A 222 -8.13 26.27 7.94
N ILE A 223 -9.05 25.31 8.02
CA ILE A 223 -9.41 24.60 9.24
C ILE A 223 -9.24 23.11 8.97
N THR A 224 -8.48 22.42 9.82
CA THR A 224 -8.37 20.96 9.75
C THR A 224 -9.12 20.35 10.92
N LEU A 225 -10.09 19.48 10.62
CA LEU A 225 -10.81 18.68 11.61
C LEU A 225 -10.39 17.23 11.47
N ASN A 226 -10.03 16.57 12.55
CA ASN A 226 -9.64 15.16 12.52
C ASN A 226 -10.75 14.32 13.16
N LEU A 227 -11.44 13.54 12.33
CA LEU A 227 -12.55 12.68 12.70
C LEU A 227 -12.01 11.29 12.99
N PHE A 228 -12.23 10.80 14.20
CA PHE A 228 -11.69 9.53 14.65
C PHE A 228 -12.78 8.56 15.09
N PHE A 229 -12.48 7.27 14.96
CA PHE A 229 -13.30 6.20 15.50
C PHE A 229 -12.47 5.12 16.18
N SER A 230 -12.91 4.70 17.37
CA SER A 230 -12.41 3.52 18.05
C SER A 230 -13.55 2.78 18.75
N LYS A 231 -13.38 1.47 18.95
CA LYS A 231 -14.42 0.66 19.63
C LYS A 231 -14.67 1.11 21.08
N THR A 232 -13.64 1.62 21.75
CA THR A 232 -13.69 2.01 23.16
C THR A 232 -14.24 3.42 23.35
N LYS A 233 -13.76 4.40 22.56
CA LYS A 233 -14.16 5.81 22.68
C LYS A 233 -15.40 6.15 21.84
N GLY A 234 -15.68 5.37 20.80
CA GLY A 234 -16.70 5.71 19.80
C GLY A 234 -16.15 6.69 18.77
N TYR A 235 -17.02 7.54 18.24
CA TYR A 235 -16.67 8.63 17.34
C TYR A 235 -16.27 9.88 18.15
N TRP A 236 -15.23 10.59 17.73
CA TRP A 236 -14.89 11.92 18.24
C TRP A 236 -14.22 12.77 17.16
N VAL A 237 -14.19 14.08 17.39
CA VAL A 237 -13.53 15.05 16.51
C VAL A 237 -12.47 15.78 17.31
N GLU A 238 -11.30 15.94 16.72
CA GLU A 238 -10.26 16.86 17.17
C GLU A 238 -10.25 18.06 16.22
N TYR A 239 -10.12 19.25 16.79
CA TYR A 239 -10.23 20.52 16.08
C TYR A 239 -9.25 21.52 16.69
N PRO A 240 -8.87 22.58 15.97
CA PRO A 240 -7.89 23.54 16.47
C PRO A 240 -8.44 24.39 17.61
N ASP A 241 -7.55 24.85 18.50
CA ASP A 241 -7.93 25.59 19.71
C ASP A 241 -8.62 26.93 19.41
N ASN A 242 -8.32 27.54 18.27
CA ASN A 242 -8.89 28.80 17.80
C ASN A 242 -10.32 28.69 17.26
N LEU A 243 -10.94 27.50 17.30
CA LEU A 243 -12.34 27.35 16.91
C LEU A 243 -13.25 28.08 17.92
N SER A 244 -14.25 28.81 17.42
CA SER A 244 -15.21 29.55 18.26
C SER A 244 -15.94 28.63 19.25
N SER A 245 -16.39 29.18 20.39
CA SER A 245 -17.15 28.43 21.39
C SER A 245 -18.44 27.82 20.82
N ARG A 246 -19.13 28.56 19.93
CA ARG A 246 -20.35 28.09 19.27
C ARG A 246 -20.09 26.89 18.37
N SER A 247 -19.01 26.90 17.59
CA SER A 247 -18.64 25.78 16.72
C SER A 247 -18.18 24.56 17.52
N LYS A 248 -17.47 24.77 18.64
CA LYS A 248 -17.12 23.70 19.58
C LYS A 248 -18.37 23.03 20.16
N GLU A 249 -19.37 23.81 20.55
CA GLU A 249 -20.65 23.29 21.06
C GLU A 249 -21.40 22.49 19.99
N ALA A 250 -21.53 23.03 18.78
CA ALA A 250 -22.18 22.36 17.65
C ALA A 250 -21.49 21.02 17.29
N LEU A 251 -20.16 20.99 17.25
CA LEU A 251 -19.39 19.76 17.06
C LEU A 251 -19.65 18.75 18.20
N GLY A 252 -19.78 19.24 19.44
CA GLY A 252 -20.13 18.42 20.59
C GLY A 252 -21.51 17.77 20.46
N GLU A 253 -22.52 18.50 19.99
CA GLU A 253 -23.86 17.95 19.71
C GLU A 253 -23.82 16.92 18.59
N HIS A 254 -23.13 17.23 17.50
CA HIS A 254 -22.97 16.31 16.37
C HIS A 254 -22.28 15.01 16.79
N VAL A 255 -21.21 15.08 17.59
CA VAL A 255 -20.53 13.89 18.13
C VAL A 255 -21.49 13.02 18.96
N ARG A 256 -22.38 13.63 19.77
CA ARG A 256 -23.39 12.88 20.54
C ARG A 256 -24.41 12.22 19.62
N PHE A 257 -24.87 12.95 18.59
CA PHE A 257 -25.82 12.45 17.61
C PHE A 257 -25.26 11.22 16.86
N VAL A 258 -24.07 11.35 16.27
CA VAL A 258 -23.41 10.26 15.53
C VAL A 258 -23.17 9.05 16.43
N ASN A 259 -22.71 9.25 17.68
CA ASN A 259 -22.52 8.15 18.61
C ASN A 259 -23.82 7.45 19.01
N THR A 260 -24.93 8.18 19.09
CA THR A 260 -26.25 7.62 19.36
C THR A 260 -26.71 6.74 18.20
N LYS A 261 -26.66 7.26 16.97
CA LYS A 261 -26.96 6.48 15.75
C LYS A 261 -26.06 5.25 15.63
N ARG A 262 -24.76 5.42 15.85
CA ARG A 262 -23.77 4.33 15.83
C ARG A 262 -24.16 3.19 16.76
N LYS A 263 -24.49 3.49 18.02
CA LYS A 263 -24.91 2.48 19.00
C LYS A 263 -26.19 1.79 18.58
N TYR A 264 -27.17 2.55 18.09
CA TYR A 264 -28.47 2.02 17.66
C TYR A 264 -28.33 1.08 16.45
N LEU A 265 -27.49 1.44 15.47
CA LEU A 265 -27.32 0.70 14.22
C LEU A 265 -26.15 -0.32 14.25
N GLY A 266 -25.42 -0.41 15.36
CA GLY A 266 -24.25 -1.31 15.47
C GLY A 266 -23.09 -0.93 14.55
N LEU A 267 -22.93 0.36 14.23
CA LEU A 267 -21.90 0.83 13.32
C LEU A 267 -20.52 0.83 13.99
N ASN A 268 -19.49 0.58 13.18
CA ASN A 268 -18.08 0.68 13.54
C ASN A 268 -17.48 1.91 12.85
N GLY A 269 -16.50 1.69 11.95
CA GLY A 269 -15.88 2.76 11.16
C GLY A 269 -16.87 3.48 10.24
N GLU A 270 -18.01 2.86 9.92
CA GLU A 270 -19.10 3.48 9.16
C GLU A 270 -19.65 4.74 9.84
N ALA A 271 -19.48 4.88 11.16
CA ALA A 271 -19.86 6.08 11.90
C ALA A 271 -19.16 7.34 11.38
N LEU A 272 -17.95 7.21 10.82
CA LEU A 272 -17.23 8.32 10.20
C LEU A 272 -17.91 8.81 8.93
N LEU A 273 -18.48 7.90 8.12
CA LEU A 273 -19.25 8.27 6.94
C LEU A 273 -20.60 8.87 7.32
N VAL A 274 -21.26 8.32 8.34
CA VAL A 274 -22.49 8.89 8.90
C VAL A 274 -22.26 10.33 9.36
N ALA A 275 -21.13 10.61 10.02
CA ALA A 275 -20.78 11.97 10.44
C ALA A 275 -20.67 12.95 9.25
N LEU A 276 -20.14 12.50 8.11
CA LEU A 276 -19.99 13.35 6.93
C LEU A 276 -21.31 13.55 6.16
N VAL A 277 -22.18 12.53 6.14
CA VAL A 277 -23.42 12.51 5.34
C VAL A 277 -24.60 13.13 6.08
N GLU A 278 -24.67 12.94 7.39
CA GLU A 278 -25.78 13.37 8.24
C GLU A 278 -25.44 14.69 8.94
N GLU A 279 -26.39 15.62 8.99
CA GLU A 279 -26.23 16.99 9.53
C GLU A 279 -25.24 17.89 8.78
N TYR A 280 -25.41 18.01 7.46
CA TYR A 280 -24.58 18.86 6.60
C TYR A 280 -24.50 20.33 7.08
N CYS A 281 -25.58 20.84 7.68
CA CYS A 281 -25.65 22.20 8.20
C CYS A 281 -24.61 22.49 9.29
N MET A 282 -24.05 21.48 9.94
CA MET A 282 -23.01 21.67 10.96
C MET A 282 -21.66 22.09 10.34
N TRP A 283 -21.37 21.64 9.12
CA TRP A 283 -20.18 22.05 8.37
C TRP A 283 -20.27 23.52 7.91
N ASP A 284 -21.49 24.00 7.67
CA ASP A 284 -21.80 25.40 7.36
C ASP A 284 -21.41 26.33 8.53
N PHE A 285 -21.66 25.91 9.77
CA PHE A 285 -21.33 26.70 10.97
C PHE A 285 -19.83 26.79 11.24
N VAL A 286 -19.08 25.71 11.03
CA VAL A 286 -17.64 25.68 11.30
C VAL A 286 -16.90 26.69 10.41
N GLY A 287 -17.28 26.80 9.13
CA GLY A 287 -16.64 27.71 8.18
C GLY A 287 -16.84 29.20 8.48
N LEU A 288 -17.98 29.58 9.06
CA LEU A 288 -18.34 30.98 9.30
C LEU A 288 -17.69 31.57 10.56
N SER A 289 -17.30 30.73 11.51
CA SER A 289 -16.98 31.17 12.87
C SER A 289 -15.52 31.55 13.13
N VAL A 290 -14.66 31.56 12.12
CA VAL A 290 -13.24 31.94 12.25
C VAL A 290 -13.05 33.47 12.25
N GLY A 291 -14.08 34.24 11.85
CA GLY A 291 -14.01 35.70 11.71
C GLY A 291 -14.64 36.53 12.83
N GLU A 292 -15.55 35.97 13.64
CA GLU A 292 -16.36 36.77 14.58
C GLU A 292 -15.59 37.26 15.84
N ASP A 293 -14.52 36.57 16.25
CA ASP A 293 -13.78 36.88 17.49
C ASP A 293 -12.50 37.74 17.27
N LEU A 294 -12.23 38.17 16.03
CA LEU A 294 -11.04 38.98 15.68
C LEU A 294 -11.34 40.49 15.55
N TYR A 295 -12.53 40.93 15.98
CA TYR A 295 -12.94 42.33 16.00
C TYR A 295 -13.45 42.79 17.37
#